data_AF-A0A7X1L3L9-F1
#
_entry.id   AF-A0A7X1L3L9-F1
#
_cell.length_a   1.000
_cell.length_b   1.000
_cell.length_c   1.000
_cell.angle_alpha   90.00
_cell.angle_beta   90.00
_cell.angle_gamma   90.00
#
_symmetry.space_group_name_H-M   'P 1'
#
loop_
_entity.id
_entity.type
_entity.pdbx_description
1 polymer ?
#
loop_
_entity_poly.entity_id
_entity_poly.type
_entity_poly.pdbx_seq_one_letter_code
_entity_poly.pdbx_strand_id
1 'polypeptide(L)' 'GFSTEKNTFAYATKTNKDGIAKIKILKSGVWLIATYYKEAYPDTEECDQYKLTSTLTFEVK' A
#
# COMPACT_ATOMS: atom_id res chain seq x y z
N GLY A 1 -1.17 -4.61 9.46
CA GLY A 1 -2.20 -5.42 8.78
C GLY A 1 -3.03 -6.15 9.82
N PHE A 2 -4.35 -6.23 9.64
CA PHE A 2 -5.38 -6.61 10.65
C PHE A 2 -5.59 -5.64 11.82
N SER A 3 -4.86 -4.52 11.85
CA SER A 3 -5.08 -3.45 12.83
C SER A 3 -5.76 -2.27 12.14
N THR A 4 -6.63 -1.58 12.90
CA THR A 4 -7.24 -0.30 12.51
C THR A 4 -6.23 0.85 12.56
N GLU A 5 -5.07 0.63 13.17
CA GLU A 5 -3.98 1.59 13.24
C GLU A 5 -3.23 1.69 11.90
N LYS A 6 -2.85 2.91 11.55
CA LYS A 6 -2.09 3.20 10.32
C LYS A 6 -0.66 2.67 10.47
N ASN A 7 -0.06 2.26 9.34
CA ASN A 7 1.35 1.85 9.24
C ASN A 7 1.75 0.62 10.08
N THR A 8 0.81 -0.29 10.34
CA THR A 8 1.03 -1.53 11.11
C THR A 8 1.67 -2.67 10.32
N PHE A 9 2.32 -2.37 9.20
CA PHE A 9 3.12 -3.34 8.46
C PHE A 9 4.56 -3.31 8.98
N ALA A 10 5.31 -4.39 8.75
CA ALA A 10 6.74 -4.43 9.10
C ALA A 10 7.55 -3.30 8.43
N TYR A 11 7.04 -2.76 7.33
CA TYR A 11 7.57 -1.57 6.66
C TYR A 11 6.43 -0.82 5.98
N ALA A 12 6.40 0.52 6.12
CA ALA A 12 5.44 1.38 5.45
C ALA A 12 6.16 2.59 4.85
N THR A 13 5.83 2.93 3.60
CA THR A 13 6.40 4.07 2.88
C THR A 13 5.40 4.65 1.89
N LYS A 14 5.74 5.78 1.26
CA LYS A 14 4.96 6.42 0.20
C LYS A 14 5.76 6.47 -1.09
N THR A 15 5.06 6.48 -2.23
CA THR A 15 5.67 6.70 -3.53
C THR A 15 6.22 8.12 -3.64
N ASN A 16 7.24 8.30 -4.46
CA ASN A 16 7.67 9.62 -4.91
C ASN A 16 6.68 10.18 -5.95
N LYS A 17 7.00 11.36 -6.48
CA LYS A 17 6.22 12.05 -7.53
C LYS A 17 6.06 11.27 -8.83
N ASP A 18 6.94 10.30 -9.08
CA ASP A 18 6.93 9.45 -10.28
C ASP A 18 6.18 8.13 -10.03
N GLY A 19 5.51 7.98 -8.88
CA GLY A 19 4.79 6.77 -8.51
C GLY A 19 5.67 5.61 -8.02
N ILE A 20 6.95 5.85 -7.74
CA ILE A 20 7.92 4.83 -7.35
C ILE A 20 8.12 4.83 -5.84
N ALA A 21 7.96 3.67 -5.21
CA ALA A 21 8.36 3.42 -3.82
C ALA A 21 9.49 2.39 -3.76
N LYS A 22 10.45 2.58 -2.85
CA LYS A 22 11.52 1.62 -2.58
C LYS A 22 11.32 1.01 -1.20
N ILE A 23 11.35 -0.32 -1.12
CA ILE A 23 11.22 -1.08 0.12
C ILE A 23 12.52 -1.82 0.35
N LYS A 24 13.14 -1.61 1.50
CA LYS A 24 14.33 -2.37 1.92
C LYS A 24 13.86 -3.66 2.60
N ILE A 25 14.23 -4.81 2.03
CA ILE A 25 13.97 -6.11 2.65
C ILE A 25 14.89 -6.26 3.87
N LEU A 26 14.30 -6.33 5.07
CA LEU A 26 15.04 -6.37 6.32
C LEU A 26 15.40 -7.80 6.77
N LYS A 27 14.63 -8.79 6.32
CA LYS A 27 14.79 -10.21 6.64
C LYS A 27 14.36 -11.06 5.45
N SER A 28 15.04 -12.17 5.19
CA SER A 28 14.56 -13.23 4.30
C SER A 28 13.23 -13.81 4.81
N GLY A 29 12.46 -14.39 3.91
CA GLY A 29 11.17 -15.02 4.20
C GLY A 29 10.10 -14.66 3.18
N VAL A 30 8.85 -14.97 3.52
CA VAL A 30 7.68 -14.63 2.70
C VAL A 30 7.23 -13.20 3.02
N TRP A 31 7.07 -12.39 1.98
CA TRP A 31 6.65 -11.00 2.06
C TRP A 31 5.31 -10.81 1.37
N LEU A 32 4.45 -10.00 2.00
CA LEU A 32 3.24 -9.44 1.41
C LEU A 32 3.43 -7.93 1.26
N ILE A 33 3.36 -7.45 0.03
CA ILE A 33 3.34 -6.02 -0.29
C ILE A 33 1.91 -5.62 -0.60
N ALA A 34 1.43 -4.57 0.05
CA ALA A 34 0.12 -3.98 -0.21
C ALA A 34 0.29 -2.51 -0.58
N THR A 35 -0.23 -2.11 -1.75
CA THR A 35 -0.25 -0.72 -2.21
C THR A 35 -1.67 -0.20 -2.16
N TYR A 36 -1.84 1.02 -1.68
CA TYR A 36 -3.13 1.68 -1.55
C TYR A 36 -3.09 3.01 -2.30
N TYR A 37 -3.99 3.18 -3.26
CA TYR A 37 -4.23 4.45 -3.93
C TYR A 37 -5.62 4.96 -3.54
N LYS A 38 -5.70 6.26 -3.26
CA LYS A 38 -6.95 6.95 -2.94
C LYS A 38 -6.97 8.28 -3.67
N GLU A 39 -8.09 8.57 -4.29
CA GLU A 39 -8.36 9.84 -4.95
C GLU A 39 -9.80 10.27 -4.63
N ALA A 40 -10.04 11.58 -4.59
CA ALA A 40 -11.39 12.10 -4.47
C ALA A 40 -12.17 11.75 -5.73
N TYR A 41 -13.40 11.27 -5.57
CA TYR A 41 -14.27 11.06 -6.72
C TYR A 41 -14.75 12.43 -7.23
N PRO A 42 -14.87 12.64 -8.56
CA PRO A 42 -15.27 13.94 -9.11
C PRO A 42 -16.64 14.43 -8.62
N ASP A 43 -17.59 13.52 -8.44
CA ASP A 43 -18.92 13.78 -7.87
C ASP A 43 -19.09 13.12 -6.49
N THR A 44 -18.96 13.93 -5.44
CA THR A 44 -19.09 13.46 -4.07
C THR A 44 -20.51 13.06 -3.67
N GLU A 45 -21.54 13.39 -4.45
CA GLU A 45 -22.91 12.90 -4.20
C GLU A 45 -23.07 11.44 -4.65
N GLU A 46 -22.30 11.01 -5.64
CA GLU A 46 -22.30 9.63 -6.13
C GLU A 46 -21.37 8.74 -5.32
N CYS A 47 -20.17 9.21 -4.99
CA CYS A 47 -19.16 8.43 -4.27
C CYS A 47 -18.18 9.34 -3.52
N ASP A 48 -17.76 8.95 -2.32
CA ASP A 48 -16.80 9.75 -1.57
C ASP A 48 -15.38 9.70 -2.19
N GLN A 49 -14.91 8.51 -2.57
CA GLN A 49 -13.50 8.27 -2.95
C GLN A 49 -13.32 7.08 -3.88
N TYR A 50 -12.44 7.22 -4.86
CA TYR A 50 -11.85 6.08 -5.55
C TYR A 50 -10.78 5.43 -4.67
N LYS A 51 -10.85 4.11 -4.52
CA LYS A 51 -9.84 3.33 -3.81
C LYS A 51 -9.40 2.16 -4.64
N LEU A 52 -8.12 2.11 -4.98
CA LEU A 52 -7.48 0.94 -5.58
C LEU A 52 -6.53 0.30 -4.58
N THR A 53 -6.59 -1.01 -4.48
CA THR A 53 -5.69 -1.80 -3.64
C THR A 53 -5.14 -2.94 -4.46
N SER A 54 -3.82 -3.09 -4.43
CA SER A 54 -3.13 -4.20 -5.07
C SER A 54 -2.21 -4.86 -4.05
N THR A 55 -2.10 -6.18 -4.13
CA THR A 55 -1.26 -6.97 -3.25
C THR A 55 -0.41 -7.94 -4.05
N LEU A 56 0.86 -8.06 -3.65
CA LEU A 56 1.80 -9.00 -4.22
C LEU A 56 2.45 -9.78 -3.09
N THR A 57 2.45 -11.11 -3.21
CA THR A 57 3.15 -12.00 -2.28
C THR A 57 4.32 -12.65 -3.01
N PHE A 58 5.49 -12.65 -2.38
CA PHE A 58 6.68 -13.32 -2.90
C PHE A 58 7.58 -13.79 -1.76
N GLU A 59 8.56 -14.63 -2.07
CA GLU A 59 9.56 -15.11 -1.12
C GLU A 59 10.94 -14.53 -1.47
N VAL A 60 11.69 -14.12 -0.44
CA VAL A 60 13.11 -13.78 -0.52
C VAL A 60 13.88 -14.85 0.25
N LYS A 61 14.79 -15.53 -0.44
CA LYS A 61 15.67 -16.54 0.14
C LYS A 61 16.93 -15.89 0.69
#